data_AF-A0A371CTS6-F1
#
_entry.id   AF-A0A371CTS6-F1
#
_cell.length_a   1.000
_cell.length_b   1.000
_cell.length_c   1.000
_cell.angle_alpha   90.00
_cell.angle_beta   90.00
_cell.angle_gamma   90.00
#
_symmetry.space_group_name_H-M   'P 1'
#
loop_
_entity.id
_entity.type
_entity.pdbx_description
1 polymer ?
#
loop_
_entity_poly.entity_id
_entity_poly.type
_entity_poly.pdbx_seq_one_letter_code
_entity_poly.pdbx_strand_id
1 'polypeptide(L)'
;MTDSTPPCVVVLGTCDTKLEELLFVRTHLTEMHHLRVKLIDVGRTAATHPAISITQASVLAKSPSDHSLPHPMPDVRGLSRNDLIAALSTRAGAMLASLAATHDIHGVVALGGSGGSALAAEVFARLPLGFPKLLVSTMAAGNVGPFVRDADVTVTYSVVDIAGLNDILCPILENAAAAVAGMARAYQARTHAEAQADQQETRRKRIAITMFGVTTPAVTHAREVLAKYDCTPYVFHATGAGGRAMERLISEDFFDGVLDLTTTEIADELVGGVLSAGPHRLEAAVRKGVPQVVSVGALDMVNFGPRDSVPEKWKEMAGRGERKLYEHNPSVTIMRTTSEECAQLGRTIAEKLRHADGKKVEVWLPHGGVSAMDVEGGPFEDREADEELFGALRSGLCNVGGGKGQVKVVERRENINDPTFVEALVARLARMMHLEAKDRA
;
A
#
# COMPACT_ATOMS: atom_id res chain seq x y z
N MET A 1 36.03 -15.02 0.12
CA MET A 1 35.32 -13.92 -0.56
C MET A 1 34.57 -14.56 -1.70
N THR A 2 33.27 -14.79 -1.56
CA THR A 2 32.46 -15.31 -2.66
C THR A 2 32.42 -14.25 -3.75
N ASP A 3 32.73 -14.65 -4.97
CA ASP A 3 32.90 -13.80 -6.16
C ASP A 3 31.55 -13.27 -6.68
N SER A 4 30.80 -12.58 -5.81
CA SER A 4 29.50 -12.01 -6.15
C SER A 4 29.71 -10.60 -6.70
N THR A 5 29.28 -10.38 -7.94
CA THR A 5 29.23 -9.07 -8.58
C THR A 5 28.66 -8.01 -7.62
N PRO A 6 29.34 -6.85 -7.41
CA PRO A 6 28.85 -5.82 -6.52
C PRO A 6 27.41 -5.39 -6.85
N PRO A 7 26.60 -4.99 -5.85
CA PRO A 7 25.24 -4.56 -6.11
C PRO A 7 25.24 -3.31 -6.99
N CYS A 8 24.18 -3.17 -7.78
CA CYS A 8 23.98 -2.03 -8.66
C CYS A 8 22.91 -1.10 -8.10
N VAL A 9 23.27 0.17 -7.89
CA VAL A 9 22.34 1.22 -7.48
C VAL A 9 22.02 2.11 -8.68
N VAL A 10 20.75 2.43 -8.86
CA VAL A 10 20.31 3.43 -9.83
C VAL A 10 20.37 4.80 -9.19
N VAL A 11 21.01 5.76 -9.86
CA VAL A 11 20.88 7.20 -9.56
C VAL A 11 19.90 7.76 -10.57
N LEU A 12 18.71 8.16 -10.12
CA LEU A 12 17.62 8.66 -10.95
C LEU A 12 17.45 10.16 -10.72
N GLY A 13 17.45 10.97 -11.78
CA GLY A 13 17.16 12.38 -11.62
C GLY A 13 17.10 13.19 -12.91
N THR A 14 16.67 14.45 -12.76
CA THR A 14 16.57 15.43 -13.84
C THR A 14 17.96 15.99 -14.16
N CYS A 15 18.68 15.37 -15.10
CA CYS A 15 20.08 15.73 -15.35
C CYS A 15 20.23 17.12 -15.99
N ASP A 16 19.19 17.67 -16.63
CA ASP A 16 19.19 19.05 -17.12
C ASP A 16 19.34 20.12 -16.03
N THR A 17 19.00 19.80 -14.78
CA THR A 17 18.96 20.76 -13.68
C THR A 17 19.81 20.37 -12.48
N LYS A 18 20.17 19.08 -12.36
CA LYS A 18 20.83 18.52 -11.16
C LYS A 18 21.98 17.57 -11.49
N LEU A 19 22.60 17.72 -12.66
CA LEU A 19 23.65 16.80 -13.08
C LEU A 19 24.81 16.77 -12.09
N GLU A 20 25.23 17.92 -11.56
CA GLU A 20 26.36 18.03 -10.65
C GLU A 20 26.12 17.23 -9.35
N GLU A 21 24.95 17.37 -8.74
CA GLU A 21 24.57 16.69 -7.50
C GLU A 21 24.34 15.19 -7.72
N LEU A 22 23.77 14.80 -8.87
CA LEU A 22 23.61 13.39 -9.24
C LEU A 22 24.97 12.72 -9.49
N LEU A 23 25.90 13.44 -10.13
CA LEU A 23 27.27 12.97 -10.33
C LEU A 23 28.01 12.84 -9.00
N PHE A 24 27.83 13.79 -8.07
CA PHE A 24 28.39 13.72 -6.73
C PHE A 24 27.97 12.42 -6.02
N VAL A 25 26.66 12.12 -5.94
CA VAL A 25 26.16 10.87 -5.35
C VAL A 25 26.70 9.63 -6.08
N ARG A 26 26.73 9.66 -7.41
CA ARG A 26 27.31 8.56 -8.21
C ARG A 26 28.78 8.33 -7.84
N THR A 27 29.59 9.39 -7.74
CA THR A 27 31.00 9.31 -7.40
C THR A 27 31.19 8.66 -6.04
N HIS A 28 30.44 9.09 -5.01
CA HIS A 28 30.50 8.44 -3.69
C HIS A 28 30.09 6.95 -3.73
N LEU A 29 29.03 6.61 -4.44
CA LEU A 29 28.60 5.20 -4.60
C LEU A 29 29.66 4.33 -5.29
N THR A 30 30.36 4.88 -6.29
CA THR A 30 31.37 4.13 -7.07
C THR A 30 32.73 4.10 -6.39
N GLU A 31 33.25 5.24 -5.95
CA GLU A 31 34.62 5.38 -5.44
C GLU A 31 34.73 5.03 -3.95
N MET A 32 33.75 5.42 -3.13
CA MET A 32 33.79 5.21 -1.67
C MET A 32 33.11 3.92 -1.25
N HIS A 33 32.02 3.55 -1.93
CA HIS A 33 31.23 2.36 -1.60
C HIS A 33 31.43 1.19 -2.57
N HIS A 34 32.23 1.36 -3.62
CA HIS A 34 32.59 0.31 -4.59
C HIS A 34 31.36 -0.42 -5.18
N LEU A 35 30.32 0.34 -5.50
CA LEU A 35 29.10 -0.18 -6.12
C LEU A 35 29.08 0.06 -7.62
N ARG A 36 28.32 -0.77 -8.35
CA ARG A 36 27.95 -0.45 -9.73
C ARG A 36 26.86 0.61 -9.69
N VAL A 37 26.93 1.56 -10.62
CA VAL A 37 25.92 2.63 -10.71
C VAL A 37 25.41 2.78 -12.14
N LYS A 38 24.08 2.91 -12.26
CA LYS A 38 23.42 3.35 -13.49
C LYS A 38 22.81 4.73 -13.25
N LEU A 39 23.33 5.76 -13.92
CA LEU A 39 22.73 7.10 -13.91
C LEU A 39 21.66 7.18 -15.02
N ILE A 40 20.46 7.59 -14.65
CA ILE A 40 19.30 7.66 -15.55
C ILE A 40 18.78 9.10 -15.59
N ASP A 41 18.76 9.65 -16.81
CA ASP A 41 18.24 10.99 -17.06
C ASP A 41 16.73 10.97 -17.27
N VAL A 42 16.02 11.68 -16.38
CA VAL A 42 14.59 11.97 -16.46
C VAL A 42 14.33 13.48 -16.44
N GLY A 43 15.24 14.26 -17.03
CA GLY A 43 15.10 15.71 -17.23
C GLY A 43 14.04 16.08 -18.25
N ARG A 44 13.67 17.37 -18.31
CA ARG A 44 12.85 17.93 -19.40
C ARG A 44 13.67 18.09 -20.67
N THR A 45 14.90 18.54 -20.52
CA THR A 45 15.88 18.64 -21.61
C THR A 45 16.87 17.48 -21.48
N ALA A 46 17.24 16.85 -22.59
CA ALA A 46 18.24 15.79 -22.55
C ALA A 46 19.61 16.37 -22.16
N ALA A 47 20.24 15.81 -21.13
CA ALA A 47 21.62 16.11 -20.78
C ALA A 47 22.58 15.17 -21.51
N THR A 48 23.78 15.65 -21.81
CA THR A 48 24.85 14.82 -22.39
C THR A 48 26.02 14.75 -21.42
N HIS A 49 26.31 13.56 -20.91
CA HIS A 49 27.47 13.29 -20.07
C HIS A 49 27.85 11.80 -20.13
N PRO A 50 29.15 11.43 -20.20
CA PRO A 50 29.56 10.03 -20.32
C PRO A 50 29.08 9.10 -19.20
N ALA A 51 28.81 9.66 -18.02
CA ALA A 51 28.29 8.90 -16.88
C ALA A 51 26.81 8.49 -17.01
N ILE A 52 26.04 9.16 -17.88
CA ILE A 52 24.61 8.85 -18.08
C ILE A 52 24.51 7.50 -18.78
N SER A 53 24.06 6.49 -18.03
CA SER A 53 23.96 5.11 -18.50
C SER A 53 22.69 4.87 -19.31
N ILE A 54 21.61 5.58 -18.97
CA ILE A 54 20.33 5.54 -19.68
C ILE A 54 19.89 6.97 -19.93
N THR A 55 19.84 7.35 -21.20
CA THR A 55 19.48 8.71 -21.63
C THR A 55 17.98 8.95 -21.53
N GLN A 56 17.58 10.23 -21.46
CA GLN A 56 16.16 10.63 -21.55
C GLN A 56 15.50 10.03 -22.81
N ALA A 57 16.18 10.08 -23.96
CA ALA A 57 15.66 9.51 -25.21
C ALA A 57 15.41 8.00 -25.09
N SER A 58 16.30 7.26 -24.41
CA SER A 58 16.12 5.83 -24.15
C SER A 58 14.93 5.55 -23.23
N VAL A 59 14.67 6.41 -22.23
CA VAL A 59 13.47 6.32 -21.38
C VAL A 59 12.21 6.57 -22.21
N LEU A 60 12.19 7.62 -23.03
CA LEU A 60 11.04 7.98 -23.87
C LEU A 60 10.72 6.95 -24.97
N ALA A 61 11.74 6.23 -25.44
CA ALA A 61 11.60 5.12 -26.37
C ALA A 61 11.00 3.84 -25.75
N LYS A 62 10.84 3.76 -24.43
CA LYS A 62 10.15 2.62 -23.79
C LYS A 62 8.64 2.79 -23.92
N SER A 63 7.95 1.67 -24.11
CA SER A 63 6.50 1.65 -24.02
C SER A 63 6.09 2.08 -22.62
N PRO A 64 5.16 3.04 -22.47
CA PRO A 64 4.53 3.27 -21.18
C PRO A 64 3.76 2.02 -20.76
N SER A 65 3.59 1.84 -19.43
CA SER A 65 2.62 0.88 -18.90
C SER A 65 1.17 1.35 -19.13
N ASP A 66 0.99 2.64 -19.37
CA ASP A 66 -0.28 3.26 -19.76
C ASP A 66 -0.33 3.47 -21.28
N HIS A 67 -1.16 2.68 -21.97
CA HIS A 67 -1.33 2.74 -23.42
C HIS A 67 -2.02 4.01 -23.93
N SER A 68 -2.58 4.85 -23.04
CA SER A 68 -3.14 6.15 -23.42
C SER A 68 -2.07 7.19 -23.76
N LEU A 69 -0.83 6.97 -23.33
CA LEU A 69 0.29 7.86 -23.63
C LEU A 69 0.90 7.53 -25.01
N PRO A 70 1.22 8.56 -25.83
CA PRO A 70 1.85 8.36 -27.14
C PRO A 70 3.12 7.50 -27.07
N HIS A 71 3.30 6.57 -28.01
CA HIS A 71 4.50 5.76 -28.13
C HIS A 71 4.88 5.55 -29.61
N PRO A 72 6.13 5.88 -30.03
CA PRO A 72 7.18 6.59 -29.29
C PRO A 72 6.79 8.04 -28.96
N MET A 73 7.37 8.58 -27.88
CA MET A 73 7.22 9.98 -27.51
C MET A 73 8.53 10.73 -27.85
N PRO A 74 8.58 11.48 -28.96
CA PRO A 74 9.85 12.04 -29.44
C PRO A 74 10.34 13.24 -28.62
N ASP A 75 9.44 13.96 -27.94
CA ASP A 75 9.79 15.16 -27.18
C ASP A 75 8.80 15.38 -26.02
N VAL A 76 9.33 15.93 -24.92
CA VAL A 76 8.58 16.27 -23.70
C VAL A 76 8.75 17.74 -23.29
N ARG A 77 9.53 18.54 -24.03
CA ARG A 77 9.85 19.93 -23.69
C ARG A 77 8.64 20.85 -23.63
N GLY A 78 7.63 20.59 -24.46
CA GLY A 78 6.38 21.36 -24.51
C GLY A 78 5.31 20.93 -23.51
N LEU A 79 5.51 19.83 -22.78
CA LEU A 79 4.50 19.29 -21.87
C LEU A 79 4.33 20.16 -20.63
N SER A 80 3.12 20.13 -20.04
CA SER A 80 2.92 20.67 -18.70
C SER A 80 3.82 19.94 -17.70
N ARG A 81 3.99 20.49 -16.49
CA ARG A 81 4.81 19.84 -15.45
C ARG A 81 4.25 18.46 -15.09
N ASN A 82 2.93 18.34 -15.00
CA ASN A 82 2.27 17.08 -14.63
C ASN A 82 2.39 16.04 -15.74
N ASP A 83 2.17 16.45 -17.00
CA ASP A 83 2.29 15.53 -18.14
C ASP A 83 3.74 15.06 -18.35
N LEU A 84 4.72 15.95 -18.12
CA LEU A 84 6.13 15.58 -18.13
C LEU A 84 6.43 14.51 -17.07
N ILE A 85 5.99 14.76 -15.83
CA ILE A 85 6.18 13.82 -14.72
C ILE A 85 5.55 12.48 -15.07
N ALA A 86 4.29 12.46 -15.51
CA ALA A 86 3.57 11.24 -15.87
C ALA A 86 4.26 10.47 -17.02
N ALA A 87 4.70 11.19 -18.06
CA ALA A 87 5.34 10.58 -19.23
C ALA A 87 6.67 9.88 -18.86
N LEU A 88 7.52 10.56 -18.09
CA LEU A 88 8.85 10.05 -17.73
C LEU A 88 8.77 9.02 -16.61
N SER A 89 7.98 9.27 -15.56
CA SER A 89 7.89 8.35 -14.40
C SER A 89 7.28 7.01 -14.79
N THR A 90 6.27 6.99 -15.66
CA THR A 90 5.62 5.75 -16.13
C THR A 90 6.61 4.85 -16.89
N ARG A 91 7.43 5.44 -17.77
CA ARG A 91 8.41 4.72 -18.60
C ARG A 91 9.63 4.29 -17.78
N ALA A 92 10.18 5.21 -16.99
CA ALA A 92 11.30 4.91 -16.10
C ALA A 92 10.91 3.85 -15.06
N GLY A 93 9.73 3.96 -14.47
CA GLY A 93 9.19 3.00 -13.51
C GLY A 93 9.05 1.59 -14.08
N ALA A 94 8.46 1.44 -15.26
CA ALA A 94 8.34 0.13 -15.92
C ALA A 94 9.72 -0.49 -16.22
N MET A 95 10.65 0.32 -16.70
CA MET A 95 12.02 -0.12 -16.98
C MET A 95 12.75 -0.56 -15.70
N LEU A 96 12.68 0.23 -14.62
CA LEU A 96 13.32 -0.09 -13.35
C LEU A 96 12.68 -1.32 -12.68
N ALA A 97 11.36 -1.47 -12.76
CA ALA A 97 10.67 -2.66 -12.28
C ALA A 97 11.17 -3.93 -12.99
N SER A 98 11.35 -3.87 -14.32
CA SER A 98 11.93 -4.97 -15.08
C SER A 98 13.36 -5.30 -14.65
N LEU A 99 14.20 -4.29 -14.43
CA LEU A 99 15.59 -4.47 -13.99
C LEU A 99 15.67 -5.00 -12.55
N ALA A 100 14.73 -4.62 -11.69
CA ALA A 100 14.67 -5.11 -10.32
C ALA A 100 14.24 -6.59 -10.30
N ALA A 101 13.27 -6.97 -11.15
CA ALA A 101 12.79 -8.35 -11.27
C ALA A 101 13.86 -9.32 -11.79
N THR A 102 14.80 -8.84 -12.62
CA THR A 102 15.95 -9.63 -13.10
C THR A 102 17.17 -9.55 -12.18
N HIS A 103 17.06 -8.90 -11.02
CA HIS A 103 18.16 -8.62 -10.10
C HIS A 103 19.36 -7.88 -10.74
N ASP A 104 19.13 -7.14 -11.84
CA ASP A 104 20.15 -6.30 -12.46
C ASP A 104 20.46 -5.04 -11.64
N ILE A 105 19.48 -4.60 -10.84
CA ILE A 105 19.58 -3.49 -9.88
C ILE A 105 19.15 -3.94 -8.48
N HIS A 106 19.68 -3.26 -7.46
CA HIS A 106 19.57 -3.65 -6.05
C HIS A 106 19.19 -2.47 -5.15
N GLY A 107 19.04 -1.27 -5.72
CA GLY A 107 18.54 -0.10 -5.04
C GLY A 107 18.40 1.08 -5.99
N VAL A 108 17.63 2.08 -5.59
CA VAL A 108 17.50 3.34 -6.31
C VAL A 108 17.61 4.52 -5.33
N VAL A 109 18.35 5.54 -5.75
CA VAL A 109 18.39 6.85 -5.09
C VAL A 109 17.98 7.94 -6.07
N ALA A 110 17.16 8.87 -5.61
CA ALA A 110 16.77 10.05 -6.35
C ALA A 110 16.94 11.32 -5.50
N LEU A 111 17.22 12.44 -6.18
CA LEU A 111 17.36 13.75 -5.57
C LEU A 111 16.36 14.71 -6.23
N GLY A 112 15.64 15.52 -5.45
CA GLY A 112 14.78 16.52 -6.05
C GLY A 112 14.08 17.48 -5.11
N GLY A 113 13.72 18.65 -5.63
CA GLY A 113 12.68 19.47 -5.02
C GLY A 113 11.29 18.84 -5.21
N SER A 114 10.22 19.61 -5.03
CA SER A 114 8.83 19.11 -5.16
C SER A 114 8.57 18.31 -6.45
N GLY A 115 8.91 18.86 -7.63
CA GLY A 115 8.66 18.18 -8.92
C GLY A 115 9.51 16.92 -9.14
N GLY A 116 10.79 16.95 -8.77
CA GLY A 116 11.67 15.77 -8.88
C GLY A 116 11.27 14.67 -7.89
N SER A 117 10.84 15.06 -6.69
CA SER A 117 10.31 14.15 -5.67
C SER A 117 9.02 13.47 -6.13
N ALA A 118 8.10 14.21 -6.76
CA ALA A 118 6.88 13.65 -7.32
C ALA A 118 7.16 12.64 -8.46
N LEU A 119 8.12 12.95 -9.34
CA LEU A 119 8.56 12.02 -10.39
C LEU A 119 9.17 10.75 -9.79
N ALA A 120 10.10 10.89 -8.84
CA ALA A 120 10.74 9.76 -8.17
C ALA A 120 9.72 8.88 -7.43
N ALA A 121 8.76 9.48 -6.73
CA ALA A 121 7.69 8.77 -6.02
C ALA A 121 6.87 7.88 -6.95
N GLU A 122 6.49 8.38 -8.12
CA GLU A 122 5.79 7.60 -9.15
C GLU A 122 6.62 6.42 -9.66
N VAL A 123 7.93 6.62 -9.86
CA VAL A 123 8.85 5.53 -10.24
C VAL A 123 8.97 4.51 -9.11
N PHE A 124 9.14 4.97 -7.87
CA PHE A 124 9.35 4.14 -6.69
C PHE A 124 8.13 3.29 -6.36
N ALA A 125 6.92 3.83 -6.57
CA ALA A 125 5.67 3.10 -6.38
C ALA A 125 5.58 1.83 -7.24
N ARG A 126 6.28 1.78 -8.38
CA ARG A 126 6.30 0.61 -9.28
C ARG A 126 7.36 -0.44 -8.92
N LEU A 127 8.24 -0.15 -7.96
CA LEU A 127 9.28 -1.08 -7.50
C LEU A 127 8.77 -1.95 -6.35
N PRO A 128 9.16 -3.24 -6.26
CA PRO A 128 8.64 -4.17 -5.24
C PRO A 128 8.85 -3.67 -3.80
N LEU A 129 7.93 -4.03 -2.89
CA LEU A 129 8.15 -3.79 -1.46
C LEU A 129 9.40 -4.54 -0.98
N GLY A 130 10.17 -3.92 -0.08
CA GLY A 130 11.46 -4.41 0.40
C GLY A 130 12.65 -4.08 -0.51
N PHE A 131 12.41 -3.64 -1.75
CA PHE A 131 13.47 -3.12 -2.64
C PHE A 131 13.99 -1.77 -2.11
N PRO A 132 15.31 -1.53 -2.00
CA PRO A 132 15.84 -0.26 -1.50
C PRO A 132 15.46 0.96 -2.35
N LYS A 133 14.71 1.90 -1.76
CA LYS A 133 14.25 3.15 -2.39
C LYS A 133 14.56 4.33 -1.47
N LEU A 134 15.46 5.23 -1.91
CA LEU A 134 15.85 6.42 -1.15
C LEU A 134 15.58 7.70 -1.93
N LEU A 135 14.85 8.64 -1.33
CA LEU A 135 14.58 9.96 -1.89
C LEU A 135 15.22 11.02 -0.99
N VAL A 136 16.14 11.82 -1.55
CA VAL A 136 16.57 13.07 -0.91
C VAL A 136 15.69 14.20 -1.42
N SER A 137 14.93 14.83 -0.51
CA SER A 137 13.91 15.81 -0.86
C SER A 137 14.01 17.09 -0.04
N THR A 138 13.78 18.23 -0.70
CA THR A 138 13.54 19.51 -0.03
C THR A 138 12.20 19.57 0.70
N MET A 139 11.31 18.60 0.44
CA MET A 139 9.96 18.52 1.02
C MET A 139 9.87 17.55 2.20
N ALA A 140 10.98 16.92 2.62
CA ALA A 140 10.96 15.85 3.61
C ALA A 140 10.51 16.29 5.02
N ALA A 141 10.71 17.57 5.36
CA ALA A 141 10.27 18.15 6.64
C ALA A 141 8.79 18.59 6.64
N GLY A 142 8.00 18.16 5.65
CA GLY A 142 6.57 18.45 5.53
C GLY A 142 5.72 17.19 5.33
N ASN A 143 4.60 17.30 4.62
CA ASN A 143 3.77 16.15 4.27
C ASN A 143 4.47 15.30 3.20
N VAL A 144 5.05 14.17 3.61
CA VAL A 144 5.72 13.21 2.72
C VAL A 144 4.80 12.10 2.20
N GLY A 145 3.53 12.05 2.64
CA GLY A 145 2.55 11.05 2.23
C GLY A 145 2.46 10.86 0.71
N PRO A 146 2.40 11.93 -0.11
CA PRO A 146 2.42 11.81 -1.57
C PRO A 146 3.70 11.21 -2.17
N PHE A 147 4.83 11.26 -1.46
CA PHE A 147 6.11 10.72 -1.93
C PHE A 147 6.35 9.27 -1.50
N VAL A 148 5.86 8.91 -0.31
CA VAL A 148 5.94 7.54 0.24
C VAL A 148 4.83 6.66 -0.35
N ARG A 149 3.60 7.19 -0.43
CA ARG A 149 2.39 6.51 -0.91
C ARG A 149 2.15 5.21 -0.14
N ASP A 150 2.00 4.10 -0.83
CA ASP A 150 1.89 2.72 -0.35
C ASP A 150 3.20 1.94 -0.58
N ALA A 151 4.31 2.64 -0.80
CA ALA A 151 5.64 2.07 -0.92
C ALA A 151 6.46 2.29 0.35
N ASP A 152 7.53 1.52 0.50
CA ASP A 152 8.50 1.55 1.60
C ASP A 152 9.69 2.48 1.29
N VAL A 153 9.39 3.74 0.94
CA VAL A 153 10.40 4.75 0.57
C VAL A 153 11.05 5.36 1.82
N THR A 154 12.38 5.41 1.84
CA THR A 154 13.13 6.22 2.81
C THR A 154 13.29 7.64 2.29
N VAL A 155 12.86 8.64 3.06
CA VAL A 155 12.97 10.05 2.66
C VAL A 155 13.99 10.76 3.56
N THR A 156 15.03 11.33 2.95
CA THR A 156 16.06 12.15 3.60
C THR A 156 15.79 13.63 3.32
N TYR A 157 15.81 14.46 4.36
CA TYR A 157 15.69 15.90 4.19
C TYR A 157 16.99 16.51 3.66
N SER A 158 16.92 17.25 2.57
CA SER A 158 18.09 17.93 1.98
C SER A 158 18.58 19.13 2.79
N VAL A 159 17.79 19.61 3.76
CA VAL A 159 18.01 20.81 4.59
C VAL A 159 18.00 22.13 3.81
N VAL A 160 18.80 22.21 2.75
CA VAL A 160 18.86 23.32 1.78
C VAL A 160 18.26 22.88 0.44
N ASP A 161 18.02 23.85 -0.45
CA ASP A 161 17.62 23.51 -1.82
C ASP A 161 18.72 22.72 -2.53
N ILE A 162 18.32 21.86 -3.48
CA ILE A 162 19.23 21.07 -4.29
C ILE A 162 19.51 21.86 -5.57
N ALA A 163 20.43 22.82 -5.44
CA ALA A 163 20.81 23.79 -6.45
C ALA A 163 22.30 24.13 -6.30
N GLY A 164 23.16 23.23 -6.76
CA GLY A 164 24.61 23.29 -6.61
C GLY A 164 25.10 22.68 -5.30
N LEU A 165 26.33 22.18 -5.34
CA LEU A 165 27.02 21.60 -4.18
C LEU A 165 27.46 22.69 -3.20
N ASN A 166 27.33 22.42 -1.90
CA ASN A 166 27.79 23.28 -0.82
C ASN A 166 28.11 22.45 0.43
N ASP A 167 28.74 23.09 1.41
CA ASP A 167 29.19 22.48 2.67
C ASP A 167 28.06 21.92 3.55
N ILE A 168 26.81 22.34 3.33
CA ILE A 168 25.63 21.77 4.00
C ILE A 168 25.09 20.56 3.21
N LEU A 169 24.93 20.70 1.89
CA LEU A 169 24.31 19.68 1.05
C LEU A 169 25.23 18.46 0.85
N CYS A 170 26.55 18.65 0.69
CA CYS A 170 27.48 17.56 0.42
C CYS A 170 27.44 16.46 1.50
N PRO A 171 27.59 16.75 2.81
CA PRO A 171 27.48 15.72 3.85
C PRO A 171 26.14 14.98 3.86
N ILE A 172 25.05 15.65 3.48
CA ILE A 172 23.71 15.04 3.40
C ILE A 172 23.64 14.05 2.23
N LEU A 173 24.18 14.43 1.07
CA LEU A 173 24.26 13.56 -0.09
C LEU A 173 25.21 12.36 0.13
N GLU A 174 26.30 12.56 0.87
CA GLU A 174 27.21 11.49 1.31
C GLU A 174 26.49 10.47 2.20
N ASN A 175 25.75 10.95 3.21
CA ASN A 175 24.94 10.09 4.08
C ASN A 175 23.88 9.32 3.29
N ALA A 176 23.22 9.97 2.32
CA ALA A 176 22.25 9.32 1.44
C ALA A 176 22.89 8.22 0.57
N ALA A 177 24.09 8.47 0.03
CA ALA A 177 24.86 7.48 -0.72
C ALA A 177 25.25 6.27 0.15
N ALA A 178 25.74 6.51 1.37
CA ALA A 178 26.08 5.45 2.32
C ALA A 178 24.86 4.61 2.73
N ALA A 179 23.72 5.27 3.00
CA ALA A 179 22.48 4.61 3.37
C ALA A 179 21.98 3.68 2.26
N VAL A 180 21.84 4.17 1.02
CA VAL A 180 21.37 3.34 -0.10
C VAL A 180 22.37 2.22 -0.43
N ALA A 181 23.67 2.45 -0.25
CA ALA A 181 24.68 1.43 -0.43
C ALA A 181 24.53 0.27 0.56
N GLY A 182 24.32 0.58 1.84
CA GLY A 182 24.05 -0.42 2.87
C GLY A 182 22.76 -1.22 2.60
N MET A 183 21.68 -0.52 2.24
CA MET A 183 20.41 -1.15 1.89
C MET A 183 20.54 -2.08 0.68
N ALA A 184 21.27 -1.66 -0.37
CA ALA A 184 21.46 -2.46 -1.58
C ALA A 184 22.28 -3.74 -1.32
N ARG A 185 23.33 -3.66 -0.48
CA ARG A 185 24.10 -4.84 -0.06
C ARG A 185 23.24 -5.82 0.75
N ALA A 186 22.47 -5.31 1.71
CA ALA A 186 21.59 -6.13 2.51
C ALA A 186 20.50 -6.79 1.65
N TYR A 187 19.95 -6.07 0.67
CA TYR A 187 18.98 -6.62 -0.27
C TYR A 187 19.58 -7.74 -1.13
N GLN A 188 20.74 -7.51 -1.76
CA GLN A 188 21.42 -8.54 -2.55
C GLN A 188 21.75 -9.80 -1.72
N ALA A 189 22.20 -9.62 -0.49
CA ALA A 189 22.50 -10.75 0.39
C ALA A 189 21.24 -11.58 0.70
N ARG A 190 20.10 -10.93 0.94
CA ARG A 190 18.81 -11.62 1.16
C ARG A 190 18.35 -12.35 -0.09
N THR A 191 18.37 -11.71 -1.26
CA THR A 191 17.92 -12.36 -2.52
C THR A 191 18.81 -13.55 -2.89
N HIS A 192 20.12 -13.46 -2.65
CA HIS A 192 21.02 -14.61 -2.84
C HIS A 192 20.73 -15.74 -1.86
N ALA A 193 20.46 -15.44 -0.58
CA ALA A 193 20.12 -16.45 0.42
C ALA A 193 18.79 -17.13 0.09
N GLU A 194 17.78 -16.37 -0.34
CA GLU A 194 16.48 -16.89 -0.79
C GLU A 194 16.63 -17.80 -2.01
N ALA A 195 17.41 -17.41 -3.01
CA ALA A 195 17.68 -18.24 -4.19
C ALA A 195 18.43 -19.54 -3.85
N GLN A 196 19.21 -19.57 -2.77
CA GLN A 196 19.91 -20.77 -2.30
C GLN A 196 19.05 -21.66 -1.40
N ALA A 197 18.07 -21.09 -0.68
CA ALA A 197 17.15 -21.82 0.19
C ALA A 197 16.08 -22.61 -0.59
N ASP A 198 15.96 -22.39 -1.90
CA ASP A 198 14.86 -22.86 -2.75
C ASP A 198 14.92 -24.37 -3.14
N GLN A 199 15.39 -25.25 -2.24
CA GLN A 199 15.48 -26.69 -2.51
C GLN A 199 14.86 -27.65 -1.50
N GLN A 200 14.26 -27.23 -0.36
CA GLN A 200 13.64 -28.25 0.51
C GLN A 200 12.55 -27.83 1.51
N GLU A 201 12.26 -26.54 1.73
CA GLU A 201 11.22 -26.16 2.70
C GLU A 201 9.90 -25.78 2.02
N THR A 202 8.82 -26.47 2.38
CA THR A 202 7.46 -26.05 2.04
C THR A 202 7.21 -24.67 2.63
N ARG A 203 7.12 -23.63 1.79
CA ARG A 203 6.92 -22.25 2.24
C ARG A 203 5.62 -22.15 3.07
N ARG A 204 5.76 -21.75 4.34
CA ARG A 204 4.64 -21.51 5.26
C ARG A 204 3.60 -20.58 4.63
N LYS A 205 2.31 -20.92 4.73
CA LYS A 205 1.22 -20.15 4.12
C LYS A 205 1.14 -18.74 4.70
N ARG A 206 0.97 -17.70 3.87
CA ARG A 206 0.94 -16.29 4.30
C ARG A 206 -0.51 -15.79 4.32
N ILE A 207 -0.96 -15.26 5.46
CA ILE A 207 -2.33 -14.74 5.62
C ILE A 207 -2.27 -13.25 5.94
N ALA A 208 -2.93 -12.42 5.14
CA ALA A 208 -3.13 -11.02 5.45
C ALA A 208 -4.32 -10.84 6.40
N ILE A 209 -4.23 -9.91 7.36
CA ILE A 209 -5.30 -9.58 8.30
C ILE A 209 -5.42 -8.06 8.40
N THR A 210 -6.62 -7.50 8.24
CA THR A 210 -6.85 -6.06 8.43
C THR A 210 -7.32 -5.75 9.85
N MET A 211 -6.83 -4.64 10.40
CA MET A 211 -7.00 -4.26 11.80
C MET A 211 -7.28 -2.77 11.95
N PHE A 212 -8.05 -2.41 12.95
CA PHE A 212 -8.14 -1.05 13.50
C PHE A 212 -8.13 -1.10 15.02
N GLY A 213 -7.94 0.03 15.69
CA GLY A 213 -7.90 0.08 17.16
C GLY A 213 -9.13 -0.57 17.81
N VAL A 214 -10.31 -0.33 17.24
CA VAL A 214 -11.60 -0.86 17.70
C VAL A 214 -11.89 -2.31 17.30
N THR A 215 -11.03 -2.94 16.49
CA THR A 215 -11.09 -4.36 16.11
C THR A 215 -9.82 -5.13 16.54
N THR A 216 -8.96 -4.49 17.33
CA THR A 216 -7.71 -5.09 17.84
C THR A 216 -7.94 -6.37 18.65
N PRO A 217 -8.97 -6.49 19.50
CA PRO A 217 -9.27 -7.75 20.18
C PRO A 217 -9.51 -8.89 19.19
N ALA A 218 -10.33 -8.66 18.15
CA ALA A 218 -10.60 -9.66 17.11
C ALA A 218 -9.33 -10.13 16.42
N VAL A 219 -8.48 -9.18 16.01
CA VAL A 219 -7.24 -9.48 15.28
C VAL A 219 -6.20 -10.17 16.16
N THR A 220 -6.12 -9.80 17.44
CA THR A 220 -5.23 -10.45 18.41
C THR A 220 -5.63 -11.90 18.60
N HIS A 221 -6.92 -12.16 18.85
CA HIS A 221 -7.45 -13.52 18.97
C HIS A 221 -7.25 -14.32 17.67
N ALA A 222 -7.47 -13.70 16.50
CA ALA A 222 -7.28 -14.36 15.22
C ALA A 222 -5.84 -14.86 15.04
N ARG A 223 -4.84 -14.08 15.47
CA ARG A 223 -3.43 -14.48 15.42
C ARG A 223 -3.13 -15.65 16.35
N GLU A 224 -3.71 -15.67 17.55
CA GLU A 224 -3.56 -16.77 18.50
C GLU A 224 -4.17 -18.07 17.96
N VAL A 225 -5.34 -17.99 17.33
CA VAL A 225 -5.98 -19.14 16.67
C VAL A 225 -5.16 -19.60 15.46
N LEU A 226 -4.66 -18.67 14.63
CA LEU A 226 -3.83 -18.98 13.46
C LEU A 226 -2.47 -19.59 13.82
N ALA A 227 -1.94 -19.34 15.03
CA ALA A 227 -0.69 -19.94 15.49
C ALA A 227 -0.75 -21.49 15.54
N LYS A 228 -1.96 -22.06 15.63
CA LYS A 228 -2.24 -23.50 15.58
C LYS A 228 -2.08 -24.10 14.19
N TYR A 229 -1.95 -23.29 13.13
CA TYR A 229 -1.77 -23.74 11.76
C TYR A 229 -0.36 -23.44 11.26
N ASP A 230 0.06 -24.12 10.20
CA ASP A 230 1.30 -23.78 9.51
C ASP A 230 1.14 -22.58 8.57
N CYS A 231 0.86 -21.42 9.16
CA CYS A 231 0.75 -20.15 8.47
C CYS A 231 1.38 -18.97 9.25
N THR A 232 1.80 -17.94 8.53
CA THR A 232 2.30 -16.68 9.07
C THR A 232 1.26 -15.57 8.85
N PRO A 233 0.69 -14.98 9.92
CA PRO A 233 -0.22 -13.84 9.80
C PRO A 233 0.54 -12.50 9.64
N TYR A 234 0.06 -11.64 8.74
CA TYR A 234 0.57 -10.29 8.47
C TYR A 234 -0.55 -9.29 8.72
N VAL A 235 -0.39 -8.44 9.74
CA VAL A 235 -1.43 -7.48 10.14
C VAL A 235 -1.20 -6.14 9.44
N PHE A 236 -2.23 -5.64 8.78
CA PHE A 236 -2.27 -4.33 8.14
C PHE A 236 -3.22 -3.43 8.92
N HIS A 237 -2.71 -2.28 9.35
CA HIS A 237 -3.55 -1.25 9.96
C HIS A 237 -4.38 -0.59 8.85
N ALA A 238 -5.70 -0.59 8.98
CA ALA A 238 -6.66 -0.09 8.00
C ALA A 238 -6.71 1.45 7.95
N THR A 239 -5.58 2.08 7.64
CA THR A 239 -5.36 3.53 7.60
C THR A 239 -5.30 4.07 6.16
N GLY A 240 -5.85 3.33 5.21
CA GLY A 240 -5.79 3.59 3.78
C GLY A 240 -4.49 3.07 3.17
N ALA A 241 -3.34 3.46 3.74
CA ALA A 241 -2.04 2.96 3.31
C ALA A 241 -1.88 1.46 3.55
N GLY A 242 -2.38 0.94 4.68
CA GLY A 242 -2.30 -0.49 4.98
C GLY A 242 -3.16 -1.33 4.03
N GLY A 243 -4.40 -0.92 3.74
CA GLY A 243 -5.24 -1.57 2.73
C GLY A 243 -4.61 -1.57 1.35
N ARG A 244 -4.09 -0.43 0.88
CA ARG A 244 -3.38 -0.35 -0.41
C ARG A 244 -2.18 -1.29 -0.48
N ALA A 245 -1.34 -1.29 0.55
CA ALA A 245 -0.18 -2.19 0.63
C ALA A 245 -0.60 -3.67 0.60
N MET A 246 -1.69 -4.03 1.30
CA MET A 246 -2.24 -5.37 1.27
C MET A 246 -2.75 -5.76 -0.13
N GLU A 247 -3.59 -4.94 -0.77
CA GLU A 247 -4.14 -5.19 -2.12
C GLU A 247 -3.02 -5.33 -3.16
N ARG A 248 -1.98 -4.53 -3.04
CA ARG A 248 -0.78 -4.61 -3.87
C ARG A 248 -0.07 -5.96 -3.70
N LEU A 249 0.23 -6.35 -2.47
CA LEU A 249 0.89 -7.62 -2.17
C LEU A 249 0.04 -8.84 -2.59
N ILE A 250 -1.29 -8.75 -2.51
CA ILE A 250 -2.19 -9.77 -3.07
C ILE A 250 -2.02 -9.87 -4.59
N SER A 251 -1.98 -8.72 -5.28
CA SER A 251 -1.80 -8.67 -6.74
C SER A 251 -0.46 -9.26 -7.19
N GLU A 252 0.56 -9.12 -6.35
CA GLU A 252 1.93 -9.65 -6.50
C GLU A 252 2.08 -11.13 -6.04
N ASP A 253 0.97 -11.86 -5.80
CA ASP A 253 0.97 -13.28 -5.37
C ASP A 253 1.69 -13.56 -4.04
N PHE A 254 1.83 -12.55 -3.18
CA PHE A 254 2.47 -12.74 -1.89
C PHE A 254 1.56 -13.52 -0.93
N PHE A 255 0.26 -13.21 -0.85
CA PHE A 255 -0.63 -13.84 0.14
C PHE A 255 -1.32 -15.10 -0.40
N ASP A 256 -1.42 -16.12 0.47
CA ASP A 256 -2.16 -17.35 0.21
C ASP A 256 -3.62 -17.27 0.69
N GLY A 257 -3.92 -16.33 1.58
CA GLY A 257 -5.26 -16.09 2.10
C GLY A 257 -5.40 -14.72 2.75
N VAL A 258 -6.64 -14.25 2.89
CA VAL A 258 -6.95 -12.93 3.44
C VAL A 258 -8.08 -13.06 4.45
N LEU A 259 -7.84 -12.59 5.67
CA LEU A 259 -8.84 -12.40 6.72
C LEU A 259 -9.12 -10.90 6.84
N ASP A 260 -10.04 -10.40 6.04
CA ASP A 260 -10.34 -8.98 5.95
C ASP A 260 -11.37 -8.57 7.01
N LEU A 261 -10.94 -8.56 8.28
CA LEU A 261 -11.78 -8.25 9.44
C LEU A 261 -12.25 -6.79 9.44
N THR A 262 -11.42 -5.87 8.98
CA THR A 262 -11.62 -4.43 9.13
C THR A 262 -11.59 -3.73 7.76
N THR A 263 -12.76 -3.29 7.31
CA THR A 263 -12.96 -2.67 5.98
C THR A 263 -13.28 -1.17 6.06
N THR A 264 -13.02 -0.53 7.21
CA THR A 264 -13.28 0.90 7.49
C THR A 264 -12.79 1.88 6.42
N GLU A 265 -11.72 1.54 5.70
CA GLU A 265 -11.15 2.37 4.63
C GLU A 265 -12.15 2.68 3.49
N ILE A 266 -13.22 1.87 3.35
CA ILE A 266 -14.30 2.08 2.38
C ILE A 266 -15.27 3.17 2.86
N ALA A 267 -15.47 3.32 4.18
CA ALA A 267 -16.24 4.41 4.77
C ALA A 267 -15.55 5.76 4.52
N ASP A 268 -14.24 5.81 4.73
CA ASP A 268 -13.41 6.96 4.40
C ASP A 268 -13.45 7.31 2.91
N GLU A 269 -13.37 6.33 2.00
CA GLU A 269 -13.50 6.59 0.54
C GLU A 269 -14.88 7.16 0.18
N LEU A 270 -15.95 6.61 0.75
CA LEU A 270 -17.32 7.04 0.44
C LEU A 270 -17.61 8.48 0.91
N VAL A 271 -17.21 8.79 2.14
CA VAL A 271 -17.61 10.04 2.82
C VAL A 271 -16.56 11.15 2.67
N GLY A 272 -15.33 10.79 2.27
CA GLY A 272 -14.21 11.71 2.15
C GLY A 272 -13.43 11.88 3.45
N GLY A 273 -13.20 10.77 4.17
CA GLY A 273 -12.27 10.67 5.28
C GLY A 273 -10.81 10.63 4.83
N VAL A 274 -9.89 10.68 5.79
CA VAL A 274 -8.44 10.82 5.54
C VAL A 274 -7.71 9.48 5.36
N LEU A 275 -8.36 8.36 5.70
CA LEU A 275 -7.80 7.00 5.71
C LEU A 275 -8.38 6.12 4.59
N SER A 276 -8.73 6.71 3.44
CA SER A 276 -9.20 5.94 2.28
C SER A 276 -8.10 5.04 1.70
N ALA A 277 -8.45 3.79 1.35
CA ALA A 277 -7.60 2.88 0.56
C ALA A 277 -7.84 3.00 -0.96
N GLY A 278 -8.69 3.92 -1.40
CA GLY A 278 -9.04 4.17 -2.79
C GLY A 278 -10.11 3.21 -3.33
N PRO A 279 -10.54 3.45 -4.58
CA PRO A 279 -11.74 2.82 -5.14
C PRO A 279 -11.59 1.33 -5.43
N HIS A 280 -10.37 0.77 -5.43
CA HIS A 280 -10.11 -0.63 -5.76
C HIS A 280 -9.98 -1.56 -4.55
N ARG A 281 -10.21 -1.05 -3.33
CA ARG A 281 -10.20 -1.85 -2.10
C ARG A 281 -11.18 -3.03 -2.20
N LEU A 282 -10.80 -4.21 -1.72
CA LEU A 282 -11.46 -5.53 -1.79
C LEU A 282 -11.39 -6.27 -3.13
N GLU A 283 -10.75 -5.72 -4.16
CA GLU A 283 -10.83 -6.33 -5.50
C GLU A 283 -9.66 -7.27 -5.84
N ALA A 284 -8.47 -7.12 -5.23
CA ALA A 284 -7.31 -7.90 -5.65
C ALA A 284 -7.47 -9.40 -5.35
N ALA A 285 -7.96 -9.76 -4.16
CA ALA A 285 -8.17 -11.16 -3.79
C ALA A 285 -9.18 -11.85 -4.71
N VAL A 286 -10.26 -11.14 -5.06
CA VAL A 286 -11.27 -11.60 -6.03
C VAL A 286 -10.65 -11.84 -7.40
N ARG A 287 -9.86 -10.89 -7.92
CA ARG A 287 -9.19 -11.02 -9.22
C ARG A 287 -8.18 -12.17 -9.25
N LYS A 288 -7.43 -12.36 -8.16
CA LYS A 288 -6.37 -13.38 -8.04
C LYS A 288 -6.89 -14.76 -7.62
N GLY A 289 -8.15 -14.86 -7.20
CA GLY A 289 -8.73 -16.11 -6.69
C GLY A 289 -8.15 -16.56 -5.35
N VAL A 290 -7.61 -15.62 -4.56
CA VAL A 290 -7.06 -15.87 -3.23
C VAL A 290 -8.22 -16.08 -2.26
N PRO A 291 -8.23 -17.18 -1.46
CA PRO A 291 -9.20 -17.37 -0.39
C PRO A 291 -9.32 -16.13 0.52
N GLN A 292 -10.53 -15.61 0.66
CA GLN A 292 -10.80 -14.40 1.41
C GLN A 292 -12.06 -14.56 2.26
N VAL A 293 -11.94 -14.23 3.54
CA VAL A 293 -13.10 -14.06 4.41
C VAL A 293 -13.18 -12.59 4.80
N VAL A 294 -14.29 -11.94 4.46
CA VAL A 294 -14.52 -10.51 4.66
C VAL A 294 -15.49 -10.30 5.80
N SER A 295 -15.19 -9.36 6.69
CA SER A 295 -16.13 -8.81 7.67
C SER A 295 -16.29 -7.31 7.43
N VAL A 296 -17.08 -6.66 8.27
CA VAL A 296 -17.52 -5.26 8.15
C VAL A 296 -16.94 -4.37 9.26
N GLY A 297 -15.80 -4.77 9.81
CA GLY A 297 -15.23 -4.14 10.98
C GLY A 297 -14.94 -2.66 10.78
N ALA A 298 -15.34 -1.87 11.79
CA ALA A 298 -15.18 -0.42 11.84
C ALA A 298 -15.84 0.34 10.68
N LEU A 299 -16.84 -0.22 9.98
CA LEU A 299 -17.64 0.54 8.99
C LEU A 299 -18.63 1.52 9.63
N ASP A 300 -18.75 1.52 10.96
CA ASP A 300 -19.47 2.50 11.75
C ASP A 300 -18.75 3.86 11.80
N MET A 301 -17.53 4.01 11.28
CA MET A 301 -16.75 5.24 11.45
C MET A 301 -16.04 5.72 10.19
N VAL A 302 -15.96 7.05 10.06
CA VAL A 302 -15.16 7.80 9.08
C VAL A 302 -14.10 8.59 9.83
N ASN A 303 -12.86 8.57 9.35
CA ASN A 303 -11.72 9.14 10.06
C ASN A 303 -11.33 10.52 9.52
N PHE A 304 -11.02 11.43 10.44
CA PHE A 304 -10.43 12.73 10.16
C PHE A 304 -9.21 12.98 11.04
N GLY A 305 -8.52 14.09 10.79
CA GLY A 305 -7.44 14.57 11.65
C GLY A 305 -7.96 15.20 12.95
N PRO A 306 -7.20 16.15 13.54
CA PRO A 306 -7.64 16.93 14.69
C PRO A 306 -9.01 17.57 14.42
N ARG A 307 -9.80 17.83 15.47
CA ARG A 307 -11.18 18.33 15.32
C ARG A 307 -11.29 19.58 14.45
N ASP A 308 -10.32 20.47 14.53
CA ASP A 308 -10.29 21.70 13.73
C ASP A 308 -10.12 21.43 12.23
N SER A 309 -9.47 20.32 11.87
CA SER A 309 -9.30 19.88 10.48
C SER A 309 -10.52 19.19 9.87
N VAL A 310 -11.53 18.87 10.68
CA VAL A 310 -12.78 18.29 10.18
C VAL A 310 -13.48 19.31 9.26
N PRO A 311 -13.87 18.94 8.03
CA PRO A 311 -14.58 19.83 7.12
C PRO A 311 -15.79 20.53 7.76
N GLU A 312 -15.96 21.84 7.51
CA GLU A 312 -17.03 22.65 8.13
C GLU A 312 -18.42 22.05 7.98
N LYS A 313 -18.73 21.48 6.79
CA LYS A 313 -20.01 20.81 6.53
C LYS A 313 -20.34 19.73 7.59
N TRP A 314 -19.35 18.97 8.03
CA TRP A 314 -19.54 17.92 9.03
C TRP A 314 -19.65 18.47 10.45
N LYS A 315 -18.94 19.55 10.76
CA LYS A 315 -19.05 20.25 12.05
C LYS A 315 -20.42 20.91 12.20
N GLU A 316 -20.94 21.54 11.14
CA GLU A 316 -22.28 22.12 11.11
C GLU A 316 -23.37 21.05 11.28
N MET A 317 -23.28 19.93 10.55
CA MET A 317 -24.21 18.81 10.70
C MET A 317 -24.16 18.24 12.13
N ALA A 318 -22.96 18.13 12.72
CA ALA A 318 -22.82 17.70 14.11
C ALA A 318 -23.45 18.70 15.10
N GLY A 319 -23.32 20.01 14.85
CA GLY A 319 -23.99 21.05 15.62
C GLY A 319 -25.53 20.98 15.55
N ARG A 320 -26.08 20.44 14.46
CA ARG A 320 -27.51 20.15 14.30
C ARG A 320 -27.95 18.79 14.82
N GLY A 321 -27.02 17.96 15.30
CA GLY A 321 -27.30 16.59 15.75
C GLY A 321 -27.47 15.56 14.63
N GLU A 322 -27.20 15.93 13.38
CA GLU A 322 -27.31 15.05 12.20
C GLU A 322 -26.10 14.13 12.04
N ARG A 323 -24.96 14.48 12.66
CA ARG A 323 -23.74 13.66 12.68
C ARG A 323 -23.19 13.56 14.09
N LYS A 324 -22.62 12.40 14.43
CA LYS A 324 -21.93 12.18 15.70
C LYS A 324 -20.44 12.21 15.48
N LEU A 325 -19.78 13.23 16.02
CA LEU A 325 -18.32 13.33 16.03
C LEU A 325 -17.81 12.92 17.41
N TYR A 326 -16.71 12.16 17.43
CA TYR A 326 -16.03 11.70 18.62
C TYR A 326 -14.53 11.98 18.50
N GLU A 327 -13.99 12.75 19.44
CA GLU A 327 -12.56 13.01 19.51
C GLU A 327 -11.87 11.81 20.16
N HIS A 328 -11.27 10.95 19.33
CA HIS A 328 -10.57 9.77 19.82
C HIS A 328 -9.29 10.15 20.55
N ASN A 329 -8.55 11.13 20.01
CA ASN A 329 -7.39 11.75 20.64
C ASN A 329 -7.16 13.14 20.00
N PRO A 330 -6.21 13.96 20.50
CA PRO A 330 -5.97 15.30 19.95
C PRO A 330 -5.62 15.36 18.45
N SER A 331 -5.21 14.24 17.85
CA SER A 331 -4.84 14.14 16.43
C SER A 331 -5.91 13.48 15.56
N VAL A 332 -6.95 12.87 16.14
CA VAL A 332 -7.92 12.05 15.40
C VAL A 332 -9.34 12.29 15.92
N THR A 333 -10.21 12.74 15.01
CA THR A 333 -11.66 12.78 15.20
C THR A 333 -12.30 11.74 14.30
N ILE A 334 -13.20 10.95 14.86
CA ILE A 334 -13.98 9.97 14.10
C ILE A 334 -15.45 10.40 14.04
N MET A 335 -16.11 10.07 12.95
CA MET A 335 -17.50 10.43 12.66
C MET A 335 -18.33 9.17 12.45
N ARG A 336 -19.46 9.03 13.16
CA ARG A 336 -20.39 7.91 12.95
C ARG A 336 -20.95 7.95 11.52
N THR A 337 -20.98 6.79 10.86
CA THR A 337 -21.68 6.61 9.57
C THR A 337 -23.19 6.55 9.80
N THR A 338 -23.98 7.10 8.87
CA THR A 338 -25.46 7.03 8.96
C THR A 338 -26.01 5.75 8.34
N SER A 339 -27.29 5.46 8.56
CA SER A 339 -27.98 4.33 7.92
C SER A 339 -27.89 4.36 6.40
N GLU A 340 -28.02 5.52 5.76
CA GLU A 340 -27.88 5.66 4.30
C GLU A 340 -26.45 5.41 3.83
N GLU A 341 -25.45 5.91 4.57
CA GLU A 341 -24.03 5.67 4.30
C GLU A 341 -23.74 4.16 4.46
N CYS A 342 -24.20 3.52 5.53
CA CYS A 342 -24.09 2.09 5.77
C CYS A 342 -24.73 1.24 4.66
N ALA A 343 -25.93 1.58 4.21
CA ALA A 343 -26.56 0.91 3.07
C ALA A 343 -25.71 1.04 1.80
N GLN A 344 -25.11 2.22 1.56
CA GLN A 344 -24.23 2.45 0.42
C GLN A 344 -22.90 1.69 0.53
N LEU A 345 -22.35 1.56 1.73
CA LEU A 345 -21.16 0.75 2.00
C LEU A 345 -21.44 -0.73 1.72
N GLY A 346 -22.57 -1.24 2.20
CA GLY A 346 -23.00 -2.61 1.94
C GLY A 346 -23.19 -2.90 0.45
N ARG A 347 -23.81 -1.97 -0.28
CA ARG A 347 -23.89 -2.05 -1.75
C ARG A 347 -22.50 -2.11 -2.36
N THR A 348 -21.63 -1.15 -2.04
CA THR A 348 -20.27 -1.03 -2.58
C THR A 348 -19.45 -2.31 -2.38
N ILE A 349 -19.48 -2.90 -1.17
CA ILE A 349 -18.80 -4.16 -0.88
C ILE A 349 -19.42 -5.31 -1.69
N ALA A 350 -20.75 -5.40 -1.72
CA ALA A 350 -21.41 -6.41 -2.54
C ALA A 350 -21.02 -6.29 -4.01
N GLU A 351 -20.93 -5.07 -4.56
CA GLU A 351 -20.57 -4.84 -5.95
C GLU A 351 -19.21 -5.43 -6.32
N LYS A 352 -18.26 -5.26 -5.40
CA LYS A 352 -16.86 -5.71 -5.55
C LYS A 352 -16.74 -7.23 -5.45
N LEU A 353 -17.52 -7.83 -4.57
CA LEU A 353 -17.44 -9.28 -4.30
C LEU A 353 -18.38 -10.10 -5.19
N ARG A 354 -19.36 -9.49 -5.86
CA ARG A 354 -20.42 -10.21 -6.61
C ARG A 354 -19.89 -11.18 -7.68
N HIS A 355 -18.71 -10.92 -8.23
CA HIS A 355 -18.09 -11.75 -9.28
C HIS A 355 -17.04 -12.74 -8.76
N ALA A 356 -16.88 -12.85 -7.44
CA ALA A 356 -15.95 -13.77 -6.84
C ALA A 356 -16.40 -15.23 -6.98
N ASP A 357 -15.43 -16.15 -6.88
CA ASP A 357 -15.72 -17.58 -6.71
C ASP A 357 -16.23 -17.80 -5.28
N GLY A 358 -17.50 -18.25 -5.16
CA GLY A 358 -18.15 -18.49 -3.87
C GLY A 358 -17.50 -19.60 -3.03
N LYS A 359 -16.57 -20.38 -3.58
CA LYS A 359 -15.73 -21.33 -2.83
C LYS A 359 -14.53 -20.65 -2.18
N LYS A 360 -14.11 -19.50 -2.72
CA LYS A 360 -12.94 -18.73 -2.28
C LYS A 360 -13.31 -17.53 -1.42
N VAL A 361 -14.52 -16.97 -1.57
CA VAL A 361 -14.91 -15.75 -0.86
C VAL A 361 -16.18 -15.95 -0.04
N GLU A 362 -16.17 -15.49 1.21
CA GLU A 362 -17.35 -15.38 2.07
C GLU A 362 -17.36 -14.05 2.83
N VAL A 363 -18.58 -13.57 3.12
CA VAL A 363 -18.82 -12.37 3.93
C VAL A 363 -19.45 -12.80 5.25
N TRP A 364 -18.96 -12.26 6.37
CA TRP A 364 -19.40 -12.61 7.71
C TRP A 364 -19.85 -11.36 8.47
N LEU A 365 -21.05 -11.40 9.02
CA LEU A 365 -21.71 -10.24 9.62
C LEU A 365 -21.90 -10.45 11.13
N PRO A 366 -21.33 -9.58 11.99
CA PRO A 366 -21.47 -9.64 13.44
C PRO A 366 -22.67 -8.80 13.92
N HIS A 367 -23.81 -9.43 14.19
CA HIS A 367 -25.03 -8.75 14.68
C HIS A 367 -24.89 -8.14 16.08
N GLY A 368 -23.87 -8.53 16.84
CA GLY A 368 -23.58 -7.91 18.13
C GLY A 368 -22.84 -6.57 18.03
N GLY A 369 -22.50 -6.12 16.81
CA GLY A 369 -21.81 -4.86 16.56
C GLY A 369 -20.52 -5.01 15.72
N VAL A 370 -20.20 -3.97 14.95
CA VAL A 370 -19.09 -3.96 13.97
C VAL A 370 -17.78 -3.36 14.52
N SER A 371 -17.78 -2.82 15.73
CA SER A 371 -16.58 -2.25 16.36
C SER A 371 -16.67 -2.32 17.89
N ALA A 372 -15.59 -1.98 18.61
CA ALA A 372 -15.66 -1.81 20.06
C ALA A 372 -16.51 -0.62 20.53
N MET A 373 -16.86 0.30 19.61
CA MET A 373 -17.70 1.46 19.89
C MET A 373 -19.17 1.24 19.53
N ASP A 374 -19.40 0.40 18.53
CA ASP A 374 -20.71 -0.04 18.07
C ASP A 374 -21.03 -1.40 18.71
N VAL A 375 -21.46 -1.34 19.97
CA VAL A 375 -21.94 -2.47 20.78
C VAL A 375 -23.03 -1.93 21.71
N GLU A 376 -23.80 -2.80 22.36
CA GLU A 376 -24.83 -2.38 23.32
C GLU A 376 -24.30 -1.41 24.40
N GLY A 377 -24.90 -0.23 24.50
CA GLY A 377 -24.48 0.86 25.38
C GLY A 377 -23.24 1.63 24.91
N GLY A 378 -22.68 1.28 23.77
CA GLY A 378 -21.50 1.88 23.17
C GLY A 378 -21.79 3.26 22.57
N PRO A 379 -20.77 4.13 22.43
CA PRO A 379 -20.97 5.47 21.90
C PRO A 379 -21.44 5.47 20.45
N PHE A 380 -21.16 4.43 19.66
CA PHE A 380 -21.53 4.35 18.25
C PHE A 380 -22.64 3.30 18.00
N GLU A 381 -23.28 2.77 19.05
CA GLU A 381 -24.40 1.82 18.88
C GLU A 381 -25.48 2.40 17.95
N ASP A 382 -25.71 1.73 16.83
CA ASP A 382 -26.81 2.05 15.91
C ASP A 382 -27.21 0.80 15.10
N ARG A 383 -28.15 0.04 15.68
CA ARG A 383 -28.64 -1.22 15.09
C ARG A 383 -29.37 -1.02 13.77
N GLU A 384 -29.95 0.16 13.54
CA GLU A 384 -30.63 0.46 12.28
C GLU A 384 -29.59 0.62 11.17
N ALA A 385 -28.51 1.37 11.44
CA ALA A 385 -27.42 1.52 10.49
C ALA A 385 -26.72 0.18 10.17
N ASP A 386 -26.53 -0.68 11.18
CA ASP A 386 -25.96 -2.02 10.98
C ASP A 386 -26.86 -2.91 10.11
N GLU A 387 -28.17 -2.90 10.36
CA GLU A 387 -29.11 -3.69 9.59
C GLU A 387 -29.24 -3.21 8.14
N GLU A 388 -29.13 -1.91 7.88
CA GLU A 388 -29.05 -1.36 6.52
C GLU A 388 -27.77 -1.82 5.78
N LEU A 389 -26.63 -1.83 6.47
CA LEU A 389 -25.37 -2.39 5.94
C LEU A 389 -25.52 -3.89 5.62
N PHE A 390 -26.06 -4.67 6.55
CA PHE A 390 -26.22 -6.11 6.40
C PHE A 390 -27.26 -6.45 5.32
N GLY A 391 -28.37 -5.73 5.29
CA GLY A 391 -29.44 -5.88 4.30
C GLY A 391 -28.97 -5.60 2.88
N ALA A 392 -28.16 -4.55 2.69
CA ALA A 392 -27.54 -4.26 1.41
C ALA A 392 -26.58 -5.36 0.95
N LEU A 393 -25.76 -5.91 1.85
CA LEU A 393 -24.86 -7.03 1.54
C LEU A 393 -25.61 -8.31 1.17
N ARG A 394 -26.63 -8.68 1.96
CA ARG A 394 -27.49 -9.84 1.69
C ARG A 394 -28.15 -9.72 0.33
N SER A 395 -28.74 -8.57 0.04
CA SER A 395 -29.44 -8.32 -1.22
C SER A 395 -28.49 -8.32 -2.41
N GLY A 396 -27.34 -7.65 -2.29
CA GLY A 396 -26.36 -7.50 -3.38
C GLY A 396 -25.60 -8.78 -3.72
N LEU A 397 -25.49 -9.73 -2.80
CA LEU A 397 -24.84 -11.04 -2.99
C LEU A 397 -25.85 -12.18 -3.20
N CYS A 398 -27.15 -11.89 -3.15
CA CYS A 398 -28.21 -12.85 -3.45
C CYS A 398 -28.25 -13.17 -4.96
N ASN A 399 -28.34 -14.45 -5.32
CA ASN A 399 -28.50 -14.93 -6.71
C ASN A 399 -27.37 -14.55 -7.69
N VAL A 400 -26.22 -14.10 -7.20
CA VAL A 400 -25.05 -13.83 -8.06
C VAL A 400 -24.15 -15.05 -8.06
N GLY A 401 -24.05 -15.73 -9.20
CA GLY A 401 -23.32 -16.99 -9.31
C GLY A 401 -23.22 -17.45 -10.76
N GLY A 402 -22.58 -16.65 -11.61
CA GLY A 402 -22.28 -17.05 -12.99
C GLY A 402 -21.31 -18.23 -12.98
N GLY A 403 -21.81 -19.46 -12.94
CA GLY A 403 -21.04 -20.72 -13.01
C GLY A 403 -20.04 -21.01 -11.88
N LYS A 404 -19.65 -20.00 -11.08
CA LYS A 404 -18.57 -20.06 -10.06
C LYS A 404 -19.08 -20.18 -8.61
N GLY A 405 -20.38 -20.44 -8.43
CA GLY A 405 -20.99 -20.51 -7.10
C GLY A 405 -21.23 -19.13 -6.47
N GLN A 406 -22.18 -19.08 -5.53
CA GLN A 406 -22.60 -17.84 -4.87
C GLN A 406 -21.69 -17.51 -3.67
N VAL A 407 -21.30 -16.24 -3.52
CA VAL A 407 -20.63 -15.74 -2.31
C VAL A 407 -21.61 -15.84 -1.15
N LYS A 408 -21.23 -16.59 -0.09
CA LYS A 408 -22.11 -16.76 1.07
C LYS A 408 -21.98 -15.58 2.01
N VAL A 409 -23.13 -15.12 2.50
CA VAL A 409 -23.25 -14.21 3.64
C VAL A 409 -23.57 -15.05 4.87
N VAL A 410 -22.70 -15.01 5.87
CA VAL A 410 -22.81 -15.77 7.11
C VAL A 410 -23.09 -14.79 8.25
N GLU A 411 -24.24 -14.94 8.90
CA GLU A 411 -24.67 -14.06 9.97
C GLU A 411 -24.44 -14.73 11.33
N ARG A 412 -23.88 -13.97 12.25
CA ARG A 412 -23.50 -14.40 13.60
C ARG A 412 -24.06 -13.42 14.61
N ARG A 413 -24.51 -13.91 15.77
CA ARG A 413 -25.14 -13.07 16.81
C ARG A 413 -24.12 -12.26 17.60
N GLU A 414 -22.90 -12.76 17.61
CA GLU A 414 -21.77 -12.22 18.33
C GLU A 414 -21.32 -10.87 17.75
N ASN A 415 -20.67 -10.03 18.55
CA ASN A 415 -20.01 -8.82 18.05
C ASN A 415 -18.67 -9.19 17.38
N ILE A 416 -18.10 -8.26 16.60
CA ILE A 416 -16.89 -8.54 15.83
C ILE A 416 -15.69 -8.98 16.68
N ASN A 417 -15.61 -8.50 17.92
CA ASN A 417 -14.51 -8.75 18.86
C ASN A 417 -14.75 -9.99 19.73
N ASP A 418 -15.88 -10.67 19.57
CA ASP A 418 -16.16 -11.90 20.30
C ASP A 418 -15.20 -13.03 19.85
N PRO A 419 -14.53 -13.72 20.78
CA PRO A 419 -13.62 -14.83 20.46
C PRO A 419 -14.26 -15.92 19.59
N THR A 420 -15.54 -16.23 19.79
CA THR A 420 -16.23 -17.31 19.06
C THR A 420 -16.58 -16.91 17.63
N PHE A 421 -16.84 -15.63 17.36
CA PHE A 421 -16.97 -15.09 16.01
C PHE A 421 -15.66 -15.25 15.23
N VAL A 422 -14.56 -14.84 15.86
CA VAL A 422 -13.22 -14.87 15.29
C VAL A 422 -12.73 -16.30 15.05
N GLU A 423 -12.97 -17.22 15.97
CA GLU A 423 -12.63 -18.63 15.80
C GLU A 423 -13.34 -19.25 14.60
N ALA A 424 -14.63 -18.95 14.42
CA ALA A 424 -15.41 -19.45 13.30
C ALA A 424 -14.92 -18.90 11.95
N LEU A 425 -14.57 -17.60 11.91
CA LEU A 425 -13.94 -16.94 10.77
C LEU A 425 -12.60 -17.59 10.38
N VAL A 426 -11.69 -17.74 11.35
CA VAL A 426 -10.38 -18.34 11.12
C VAL A 426 -10.51 -19.79 10.66
N ALA A 427 -11.38 -20.58 11.31
CA ALA A 427 -11.65 -21.96 10.91
C ALA A 427 -12.25 -22.04 9.51
N ARG A 428 -13.02 -21.03 9.07
CA ARG A 428 -13.53 -20.98 7.70
C ARG A 428 -12.41 -20.72 6.69
N LEU A 429 -11.59 -19.70 6.93
CA LEU A 429 -10.45 -19.38 6.06
C LEU A 429 -9.48 -20.56 5.97
N ALA A 430 -9.13 -21.18 7.11
CA ALA A 430 -8.27 -22.34 7.17
C ALA A 430 -8.79 -23.49 6.29
N ARG A 431 -10.11 -23.77 6.31
CA ARG A 431 -10.73 -24.76 5.42
C ARG A 431 -10.66 -24.38 3.94
N MET A 432 -10.86 -23.10 3.60
CA MET A 432 -10.74 -22.64 2.20
C MET A 432 -9.30 -22.74 1.66
N MET A 433 -8.33 -22.64 2.56
CA MET A 433 -6.89 -22.73 2.28
C MET A 433 -6.33 -24.15 2.42
N HIS A 434 -7.15 -25.12 2.87
CA HIS A 434 -6.72 -26.48 3.21
C HIS A 434 -5.56 -26.51 4.22
N LEU A 435 -5.62 -25.64 5.24
CA LEU A 435 -4.63 -25.66 6.32
C LEU A 435 -4.91 -26.80 7.28
N GLU A 436 -3.86 -27.56 7.60
CA GLU A 436 -3.90 -28.57 8.65
C GLU A 436 -3.50 -27.92 9.98
N ALA A 437 -4.23 -28.26 11.04
CA ALA A 437 -3.83 -27.88 12.38
C ALA A 437 -2.55 -28.66 12.74
N LYS A 438 -1.60 -28.01 13.39
CA LYS A 438 -0.43 -28.68 13.93
C LYS A 438 -0.91 -29.71 14.94
N ASP A 439 -0.49 -30.96 14.77
CA ASP A 439 -0.73 -32.00 15.77
C ASP A 439 -0.26 -31.48 17.13
N ARG A 440 -1.13 -31.55 18.14
CA ARG A 440 -0.75 -31.24 19.52
C ARG A 440 0.22 -32.33 19.97
N ALA A 441 1.52 -32.04 19.91
CA ALA A 441 2.56 -32.82 20.57
C ALA A 441 2.38 -32.76 22.10
#